data_AF-A0A7I8EL66-F1
#
_entry.id   AF-A0A7I8EL66-F1
#
_cell.length_a   1.000
_cell.length_b   1.000
_cell.length_c   1.000
_cell.angle_alpha   90.00
_cell.angle_beta   90.00
_cell.angle_gamma   90.00
#
_symmetry.space_group_name_H-M   'P 1'
#
loop_
_entity.id
_entity.type
_entity.pdbx_description
1 polymer ?
#
loop_
_entity_poly.entity_id
_entity_poly.type
_entity_poly.pdbx_seq_one_letter_code
_entity_poly.pdbx_strand_id
1 'polypeptide(L)'
;MYSYSTRKGDALTISASSTGSTVSIGVTGYNGDLWTLDFGAPGTVAPINGKPAVLVPGTYSDAHRYPFNGNGPGLALYGNGRGCNTVTGSFTIIDAVLGPQGYVQKFDATFVQHCEGGTSAASGQVHISNPPAG
;
A
#
# COMPACT_ATOMS: atom_id res chain seq x y z
N MET A 1 6.93 7.87 16.66
CA MET A 1 6.99 7.78 15.18
C MET A 1 7.63 6.45 14.83
N TYR A 2 7.02 5.67 13.94
CA TYR A 2 7.59 4.39 13.48
C TYR A 2 8.48 4.64 12.25
N SER A 3 9.57 3.90 12.10
CA SER A 3 10.48 4.02 10.95
C SER A 3 11.23 2.73 10.76
N TYR A 4 11.12 2.16 9.56
CA TYR A 4 11.69 0.87 9.21
C TYR A 4 12.56 0.96 7.97
N SER A 5 13.68 0.25 7.96
CA SER A 5 14.56 0.16 6.80
C SER A 5 15.47 -1.07 6.90
N THR A 6 15.83 -1.64 5.75
CA THR A 6 16.82 -2.73 5.69
C THR A 6 18.18 -2.35 6.28
N ARG A 7 18.55 -1.07 6.26
CA ARG A 7 19.78 -0.54 6.89
C ARG A 7 19.78 -0.64 8.42
N LYS A 8 18.61 -0.73 9.04
CA LYS A 8 18.42 -0.87 10.49
C LYS A 8 18.27 -2.34 10.92
N GLY A 9 18.35 -3.28 9.99
CA GLY A 9 18.12 -4.71 10.24
C GLY A 9 16.66 -5.15 10.12
N ASP A 10 15.76 -4.26 9.69
CA ASP A 10 14.35 -4.61 9.43
C ASP A 10 14.23 -5.39 8.13
N ALA A 11 13.31 -6.36 8.08
CA ALA A 11 12.96 -7.05 6.84
C ALA A 11 11.73 -6.39 6.21
N LEU A 12 11.82 -6.09 4.91
CA LEU A 12 10.72 -5.57 4.12
C LEU A 12 10.41 -6.55 3.00
N THR A 13 9.15 -6.97 2.90
CA THR A 13 8.63 -7.82 1.83
C THR A 13 7.70 -6.98 0.98
N ILE A 14 8.00 -6.83 -0.31
CA ILE A 14 7.22 -5.99 -1.22
C ILE A 14 6.80 -6.82 -2.43
N SER A 15 5.53 -6.77 -2.77
CA SER A 15 4.99 -7.42 -3.96
C SER A 15 3.88 -6.58 -4.60
N ALA A 16 3.74 -6.72 -5.91
CA ALA A 16 2.60 -6.22 -6.64
C ALA A 16 1.73 -7.38 -7.15
N SER A 17 0.47 -7.11 -7.47
CA SER A 17 -0.33 -8.07 -8.25
C SER A 17 0.23 -8.21 -9.67
N SER A 18 -0.07 -9.33 -10.33
CA SER A 18 0.32 -9.55 -11.75
C SER A 18 -0.26 -8.52 -12.72
N THR A 19 -1.34 -7.86 -12.33
CA THR A 19 -1.96 -6.76 -13.09
C THR A 19 -1.40 -5.39 -12.71
N GLY A 20 -0.54 -5.31 -11.70
CA GLY A 20 -0.03 -4.05 -11.13
C GLY A 20 -1.12 -3.22 -10.43
N SER A 21 -2.26 -3.83 -10.13
CA SER A 21 -3.41 -3.16 -9.52
C SER A 21 -3.26 -2.98 -8.02
N THR A 22 -2.42 -3.79 -7.37
CA THR A 22 -2.13 -3.67 -5.94
C THR A 22 -0.63 -3.68 -5.69
N VAL A 23 -0.22 -3.03 -4.60
CA VAL A 23 1.11 -3.18 -3.99
C VAL A 23 0.92 -3.44 -2.51
N SER A 24 1.56 -4.50 -2.01
CA SER A 24 1.57 -4.88 -0.59
C SER A 24 2.99 -4.77 -0.05
N ILE A 25 3.13 -4.17 1.13
CA ILE A 25 4.39 -3.99 1.84
C ILE A 25 4.25 -4.58 3.23
N GLY A 26 4.94 -5.69 3.48
CA GLY A 26 5.12 -6.25 4.80
C GLY A 26 6.40 -5.72 5.45
N VAL A 27 6.31 -5.41 6.74
CA VAL A 27 7.43 -5.01 7.58
C VAL A 27 7.54 -6.00 8.73
N THR A 28 8.73 -6.57 8.89
CA THR A 28 9.15 -7.24 10.13
C THR A 28 10.30 -6.44 10.72
N GLY A 29 9.98 -5.62 11.72
CA GLY A 29 10.94 -4.78 12.42
C GLY A 29 11.88 -5.64 13.28
N TYR A 30 13.15 -5.25 13.35
CA TYR A 30 14.12 -5.91 14.22
C TYR A 30 13.72 -5.84 15.71
N ASN A 31 12.94 -4.82 16.07
CA ASN A 31 12.35 -4.63 17.39
C ASN A 31 11.11 -5.52 17.67
N GLY A 32 10.74 -6.42 16.74
CA GLY A 32 9.58 -7.29 16.85
C GLY A 32 8.27 -6.68 16.33
N ASP A 33 8.31 -5.47 15.77
CA ASP A 33 7.13 -4.88 15.13
C ASP A 33 6.75 -5.63 13.86
N LEU A 34 5.45 -5.72 13.60
CA LEU A 34 4.88 -6.30 12.40
C LEU A 34 3.86 -5.34 11.81
N TRP A 35 4.07 -4.94 10.57
CA TRP A 35 3.13 -4.09 9.83
C TRP A 35 2.88 -4.62 8.42
N THR A 36 1.70 -4.32 7.90
CA THR A 36 1.37 -4.48 6.50
C THR A 36 0.68 -3.22 6.01
N LEU A 37 1.09 -2.77 4.83
CA LEU A 37 0.50 -1.64 4.13
C LEU A 37 0.13 -2.07 2.71
N ASP A 38 -1.16 -2.03 2.41
CA ASP A 38 -1.71 -2.35 1.09
C ASP A 38 -2.22 -1.10 0.39
N PHE A 39 -1.88 -1.00 -0.89
CA PHE A 39 -2.43 -0.04 -1.84
C PHE A 39 -3.18 -0.78 -2.93
N GLY A 40 -4.36 -0.29 -3.31
CA GLY A 40 -5.15 -0.82 -4.41
C GLY A 40 -5.66 0.28 -5.34
N ALA A 41 -5.51 0.09 -6.64
CA ALA A 41 -6.10 0.96 -7.65
C ALA A 41 -7.63 0.77 -7.71
N PRO A 42 -8.36 1.70 -8.36
CA PRO A 42 -9.77 1.52 -8.67
C PRO A 42 -10.03 0.19 -9.40
N GLY A 43 -11.09 -0.48 -8.98
CA GLY A 43 -11.50 -1.77 -9.53
C GLY A 43 -10.61 -2.96 -9.17
N THR A 44 -9.69 -2.82 -8.21
CA THR A 44 -8.86 -3.94 -7.71
C THR A 44 -9.67 -5.11 -7.17
N VAL A 45 -10.74 -4.81 -6.43
CA VAL A 45 -11.63 -5.83 -5.84
C VAL A 45 -12.86 -6.03 -6.71
N ALA A 46 -13.46 -4.95 -7.21
CA ALA A 46 -14.61 -5.00 -8.11
C ALA A 46 -14.27 -4.31 -9.46
N PRO A 47 -13.80 -5.08 -10.47
CA PRO A 47 -13.32 -4.53 -11.75
C PRO A 47 -14.29 -3.60 -12.46
N ILE A 48 -13.76 -2.48 -12.98
CA ILE A 48 -14.52 -1.53 -13.81
C ILE A 48 -14.36 -1.97 -15.26
N ASN A 49 -15.47 -2.24 -15.95
CA ASN A 49 -15.45 -2.78 -17.33
C ASN A 49 -14.66 -4.10 -17.45
N GLY A 50 -14.74 -4.95 -16.43
CA GLY A 50 -14.14 -6.29 -16.44
C GLY A 50 -12.64 -6.35 -16.16
N LYS A 51 -11.98 -5.22 -15.85
CA LYS A 51 -10.55 -5.20 -15.47
C LYS A 51 -10.23 -4.21 -14.33
N PRO A 52 -9.24 -4.51 -13.48
CA PRO A 52 -8.75 -3.54 -12.52
C PRO A 52 -7.92 -2.45 -13.23
N ALA A 53 -7.85 -1.26 -12.64
CA ALA A 53 -6.84 -0.28 -13.02
C ALA A 53 -5.45 -0.69 -12.50
N VAL A 54 -4.41 -0.08 -13.06
CA VAL A 54 -3.02 -0.24 -12.63
C VAL A 54 -2.66 0.90 -11.68
N LEU A 55 -1.87 0.63 -10.65
CA LEU A 55 -1.27 1.68 -9.82
C LEU A 55 -0.21 2.43 -10.63
N VAL A 56 -0.51 3.68 -10.94
CA VAL A 56 0.38 4.62 -11.62
C VAL A 56 0.51 5.91 -10.79
N PRO A 57 1.54 6.75 -11.03
CA PRO A 57 1.67 8.04 -10.36
C PRO A 57 0.39 8.87 -10.43
N GLY A 58 0.00 9.43 -9.29
CA GLY A 58 -1.26 10.13 -9.12
C GLY A 58 -1.80 10.04 -7.69
N THR A 59 -2.79 10.89 -7.40
CA THR A 59 -3.50 10.88 -6.11
C THR A 59 -4.78 10.07 -6.23
N TYR A 60 -4.97 9.19 -5.26
CA TYR A 60 -6.13 8.33 -5.09
C TYR A 60 -6.88 8.83 -3.86
N SER A 61 -7.88 9.69 -4.11
CA SER A 61 -8.78 10.19 -3.07
C SER A 61 -9.82 9.15 -2.69
N ASP A 62 -10.48 9.35 -1.56
CA ASP A 62 -11.62 8.54 -1.13
C ASP A 62 -11.28 7.04 -1.08
N ALA A 63 -10.07 6.74 -0.58
CA ALA A 63 -9.61 5.37 -0.41
C ALA A 63 -10.38 4.71 0.74
N HIS A 64 -10.84 3.49 0.48
CA HIS A 64 -11.57 2.67 1.42
C HIS A 64 -10.73 1.47 1.84
N ARG A 65 -11.17 0.75 2.88
CA ARG A 65 -10.41 -0.37 3.43
C ARG A 65 -10.19 -1.43 2.36
N TYR A 66 -8.94 -1.75 2.03
CA TYR A 66 -8.63 -2.91 1.20
C TYR A 66 -8.80 -4.22 2.00
N PRO A 67 -9.33 -5.33 1.44
CA PRO A 67 -9.92 -5.50 0.11
C PRO A 67 -11.46 -5.34 0.10
N PHE A 68 -12.00 -4.33 0.79
CA PHE A 68 -13.43 -4.01 0.89
C PHE A 68 -13.75 -2.64 0.27
N ASN A 69 -12.91 -2.20 -0.68
CA ASN A 69 -12.95 -0.88 -1.30
C ASN A 69 -13.87 -0.77 -2.54
N GLY A 70 -14.64 -1.82 -2.83
CA GLY A 70 -15.55 -1.84 -3.98
C GLY A 70 -14.81 -1.55 -5.29
N ASN A 71 -15.32 -0.57 -6.06
CA ASN A 71 -14.69 -0.11 -7.30
C ASN A 71 -13.70 1.05 -7.09
N GLY A 72 -13.62 1.62 -5.89
CA GLY A 72 -12.73 2.74 -5.57
C GLY A 72 -11.31 2.30 -5.19
N PRO A 73 -10.43 3.25 -4.85
CA PRO A 73 -9.09 2.94 -4.36
C PRO A 73 -9.12 2.23 -3.01
N GLY A 74 -8.15 1.33 -2.80
CA GLY A 74 -7.96 0.58 -1.57
C GLY A 74 -6.74 1.05 -0.77
N LEU A 75 -6.90 1.20 0.53
CA LEU A 75 -5.81 1.45 1.48
C LEU A 75 -6.02 0.60 2.74
N ALA A 76 -4.98 -0.05 3.23
CA ALA A 76 -5.01 -0.70 4.52
C ALA A 76 -3.63 -0.70 5.18
N LEU A 77 -3.48 0.03 6.28
CA LEU A 77 -2.39 -0.13 7.25
C LEU A 77 -2.90 -0.93 8.45
N TYR A 78 -2.25 -2.05 8.75
CA TYR A 78 -2.56 -2.90 9.91
C TYR A 78 -1.32 -3.64 10.39
N GLY A 79 -1.38 -4.21 11.59
CA GLY A 79 -0.25 -4.87 12.24
C GLY A 79 -0.12 -4.48 13.71
N ASN A 80 0.78 -5.14 14.44
CA ASN A 80 1.00 -4.92 15.88
C ASN A 80 -0.29 -4.97 16.72
N GLY A 81 -1.23 -5.86 16.38
CA GLY A 81 -2.54 -5.96 17.03
C GLY A 81 -3.48 -4.79 16.73
N ARG A 82 -3.15 -3.94 15.76
CA ARG A 82 -3.93 -2.79 15.30
C ARG A 82 -4.41 -3.00 13.87
N GLY A 83 -5.57 -2.44 13.58
CA GLY A 83 -6.16 -2.40 12.25
C GLY A 83 -7.50 -1.67 12.32
N CYS A 84 -7.96 -1.14 11.19
CA CYS A 84 -9.31 -0.58 11.10
C CYS A 84 -10.27 -1.62 10.51
N ASN A 85 -11.50 -1.67 11.02
CA ASN A 85 -12.65 -2.29 10.38
C ASN A 85 -13.18 -1.44 9.22
N THR A 86 -13.10 -0.11 9.34
CA THR A 86 -13.43 0.84 8.27
C THR A 86 -12.33 1.87 8.10
N VAL A 87 -12.05 2.23 6.84
CA VAL A 87 -11.03 3.20 6.46
C VAL A 87 -11.65 4.26 5.59
N THR A 88 -11.35 5.52 5.92
CA THR A 88 -11.37 6.63 4.96
C THR A 88 -9.97 7.19 4.84
N GLY A 89 -9.57 7.62 3.66
CA GLY A 89 -8.21 8.10 3.47
C GLY A 89 -7.89 8.48 2.05
N SER A 90 -6.60 8.69 1.84
CA SER A 90 -6.03 8.95 0.52
C SER A 90 -4.60 8.48 0.47
N PHE A 91 -4.12 8.25 -0.74
CA PHE A 91 -2.70 8.05 -0.98
C PHE A 91 -2.27 8.71 -2.28
N THR A 92 -1.01 9.10 -2.36
CA THR A 92 -0.41 9.63 -3.57
C THR A 92 0.75 8.74 -3.94
N ILE A 93 0.72 8.21 -5.16
CA ILE A 93 1.86 7.54 -5.78
C ILE A 93 2.67 8.60 -6.49
N ILE A 94 3.95 8.69 -6.12
CA ILE A 94 4.91 9.62 -6.69
C ILE A 94 5.69 8.93 -7.82
N ASP A 95 6.11 7.68 -7.59
CA ASP A 95 6.77 6.83 -8.59
C ASP A 95 6.32 5.38 -8.42
N ALA A 96 6.10 4.68 -9.52
CA ALA A 96 5.72 3.26 -9.53
C ALA A 96 6.29 2.60 -10.79
N VAL A 97 7.26 1.71 -10.59
CA VAL A 97 7.83 0.87 -11.64
C VAL A 97 7.67 -0.59 -11.22
N LEU A 98 6.68 -1.23 -11.84
CA LEU A 98 6.30 -2.62 -11.56
C LEU A 98 6.82 -3.52 -12.67
N GLY A 99 7.45 -4.63 -12.27
CA GLY A 99 8.00 -5.65 -13.15
C GLY A 99 7.12 -6.89 -13.26
N PRO A 100 7.56 -7.89 -14.02
CA PRO A 100 6.82 -9.15 -14.18
C PRO A 100 6.70 -9.91 -12.85
N GLN A 101 5.71 -10.79 -12.77
CA GLN A 101 5.49 -11.70 -11.62
C GLN A 101 5.38 -11.00 -10.26
N GLY A 102 4.87 -9.76 -10.25
CA GLY A 102 4.68 -8.99 -9.02
C GLY A 102 5.94 -8.33 -8.49
N TYR A 103 7.01 -8.25 -9.30
CA TYR A 103 8.21 -7.52 -8.93
C TYR A 103 7.92 -6.03 -8.77
N VAL A 104 8.46 -5.41 -7.72
CA VAL A 104 8.37 -3.97 -7.51
C VAL A 104 9.78 -3.40 -7.60
N GLN A 105 10.08 -2.74 -8.72
CA GLN A 105 11.38 -2.11 -8.90
C GLN A 105 11.44 -0.78 -8.15
N LYS A 106 10.42 0.06 -8.29
CA LYS A 106 10.29 1.31 -7.56
C LYS A 106 8.86 1.50 -7.08
N PHE A 107 8.72 2.02 -5.86
CA PHE A 107 7.43 2.45 -5.35
C PHE A 107 7.64 3.55 -4.30
N ASP A 108 7.27 4.77 -4.64
CA ASP A 108 7.22 5.91 -3.73
C ASP A 108 5.78 6.34 -3.54
N ALA A 109 5.34 6.39 -2.28
CA ALA A 109 3.98 6.80 -1.98
C ALA A 109 3.88 7.48 -0.61
N THR A 110 2.93 8.40 -0.49
CA THR A 110 2.45 8.91 0.80
C THR A 110 1.02 8.45 1.04
N PHE A 111 0.63 8.31 2.30
CA PHE A 111 -0.73 7.89 2.64
C PHE A 111 -1.23 8.57 3.91
N VAL A 112 -2.56 8.65 4.01
CA VAL A 112 -3.30 9.04 5.20
C VAL A 112 -4.47 8.07 5.34
N GLN A 113 -4.59 7.45 6.51
CA GLN A 113 -5.66 6.52 6.87
C GLN A 113 -6.32 6.99 8.17
N HIS A 114 -7.64 7.12 8.15
CA HIS A 114 -8.50 7.30 9.31
C HIS A 114 -9.23 5.99 9.60
N CYS A 115 -9.24 5.57 10.87
CA CYS A 115 -10.02 4.40 11.30
C CYS A 115 -11.39 4.83 11.81
N GLU A 116 -12.43 4.05 11.51
CA GLU A 116 -13.76 4.15 12.15
C GLU A 116 -14.39 5.54 12.12
N GLY A 117 -14.14 6.31 11.05
CA GLY A 117 -14.62 7.70 10.91
C GLY A 117 -13.99 8.68 11.91
N GLY A 118 -12.96 8.27 12.65
CA GLY A 118 -12.25 9.09 13.61
C GLY A 118 -11.40 10.17 12.95
N THR A 119 -11.18 11.28 13.67
CA THR A 119 -10.35 12.40 13.19
C THR A 119 -8.85 12.11 13.25
N SER A 120 -8.42 11.21 14.14
CA SER A 120 -7.02 10.77 14.22
C SER A 120 -6.62 9.98 12.98
N ALA A 121 -5.50 10.36 12.38
CA ALA A 121 -4.97 9.72 11.19
C ALA A 121 -3.64 9.00 11.46
N ALA A 122 -3.48 7.81 10.88
CA ALA A 122 -2.17 7.25 10.59
C ALA A 122 -1.71 7.79 9.23
N SER A 123 -0.55 8.44 9.19
CA SER A 123 0.04 8.92 7.95
C SER A 123 1.50 8.52 7.85
N GLY A 124 2.00 8.42 6.62
CA GLY A 124 3.37 8.00 6.40
C GLY A 124 3.79 8.10 4.94
N GLN A 125 5.04 7.73 4.71
CA GLN A 125 5.65 7.64 3.40
C GLN A 125 6.37 6.29 3.26
N VAL A 126 6.35 5.77 2.05
CA VAL A 126 7.09 4.60 1.59
C VAL A 126 8.06 5.05 0.52
N HIS A 127 9.28 4.53 0.57
CA HIS A 127 10.27 4.64 -0.50
C HIS A 127 10.91 3.27 -0.75
N ILE A 128 10.59 2.64 -1.89
CA ILE A 128 11.16 1.37 -2.35
C ILE A 128 11.96 1.62 -3.62
N SER A 129 13.20 1.13 -3.62
CA SER A 129 14.07 1.11 -4.80
C SER A 129 14.88 -0.17 -4.80
N ASN A 130 14.46 -1.12 -5.62
CA ASN A 130 15.15 -2.38 -5.87
C ASN A 130 15.95 -2.31 -7.18
N PRO A 131 16.98 -3.16 -7.36
CA PRO A 131 17.65 -3.32 -8.64
C PRO A 131 16.67 -3.64 -9.78
N PRO A 132 17.05 -3.50 -11.06
CA PRO A 132 16.24 -4.05 -12.16
C PRO A 132 15.98 -5.55 -11.99
N ALA A 133 14.82 -6.02 -12.44
CA ALA A 133 14.59 -7.45 -12.59
C ALA A 133 15.62 -8.00 -13.59
N GLY A 134 16.34 -9.06 -13.19
CA GLY A 134 17.33 -9.74 -14.05
C GLY A 134 16.69 -10.56 -15.16
#